data_AF-W7EDE2-F1
#
_entry.id   AF-W7EDE2-F1
#
_cell.length_a   1.000
_cell.length_b   1.000
_cell.length_c   1.000
_cell.angle_alpha   90.00
_cell.angle_beta   90.00
_cell.angle_gamma   90.00
#
_symmetry.space_group_name_H-M   'P 1'
#
loop_
_entity.id
_entity.type
_entity.pdbx_description
1 polymer ?
#
loop_
_entity_poly.entity_id
_entity_poly.type
_entity_poly.pdbx_seq_one_letter_code
_entity_poly.pdbx_strand_id
1 'polypeptide(L)'
;MRNPPSRALMRLGPQQSSQARPTTTRSVVKAKSAAGLAWRKPLKHGARLRARPYRPRAHQACANDKATQNQRQVDEQVVQEEIEARDREIYKRDIDIAQLKDTLKRLQEEIARLKELNNSLTEANRNLTNDANTRYAQLQEENRSLIEEANTRYAQIEAEKQALINEANEKYGNLQSEGQMVHEQWQTSQRELEQLRLQHTRMQEGLAEAVRDEIGEALDQRKAEIDRLTAELDAAREEIKTLQKEILAAKKPSESFLTVRDEDYFDSACQQLCQHVQQWVLRFSKFSDTRACRLSSEIQADTRLDQATRKKIDTRLDNAVLDGSDVDALLSDRVRRRDVFMSVTMTMIWEYVFTRYLFGMDREQRQKLKGLEKTLSEVGPPRAVAQWRAITLTLLSRREPFVKQRAQDTEAVVHEIYSTLTTLLPPPSNMQKQIQESLRNVMRLAVDLSIEMRTQRAEYIMLPPLQPEYDTNGDLVAKVTFNASLMNERSGETTSNDELQARGAIVKVVLFPLVVKKGDDFGEGEDEIVVCPAQVLVQGSRTKKMARVASGAMSINRPDSRGSRISRVTSVAPPESTIMDYEKPGSNMF
;
A
#
# COMPACT_ATOMS: atom_id res chain seq x y z
N MET A 1 50.27 -0.51 66.93
CA MET A 1 49.24 -0.30 67.99
C MET A 1 47.87 -0.61 67.38
N ARG A 2 46.93 -1.22 68.11
CA ARG A 2 45.88 -0.55 68.94
C ARG A 2 45.22 0.63 68.20
N ASN A 3 43.88 0.69 68.23
CA ASN A 3 43.11 1.72 67.53
C ASN A 3 43.47 1.62 66.01
N PRO A 4 43.26 2.62 65.13
CA PRO A 4 42.49 3.85 65.31
C PRO A 4 41.49 4.16 64.17
N PRO A 5 40.51 5.03 64.45
CA PRO A 5 39.97 5.96 63.45
C PRO A 5 40.96 7.13 63.30
N SER A 6 40.47 8.37 63.24
CA SER A 6 41.07 9.56 63.86
C SER A 6 42.59 9.76 63.88
N ARG A 7 43.01 10.88 63.29
CA ARG A 7 43.44 12.03 64.11
C ARG A 7 42.72 13.28 63.61
N ALA A 8 42.12 14.13 64.44
CA ALA A 8 42.54 14.58 65.77
C ALA A 8 43.89 15.31 65.76
N LEU A 9 43.89 16.44 65.03
CA LEU A 9 44.58 17.66 65.42
C LEU A 9 43.49 18.69 65.81
N MET A 10 42.74 18.48 66.89
CA MET A 10 43.19 18.90 68.21
C MET A 10 44.46 18.21 68.73
N ARG A 11 45.25 19.03 69.45
CA ARG A 11 46.45 18.71 70.25
C ARG A 11 47.75 18.51 69.46
N LEU A 12 48.88 19.02 69.94
CA LEU A 12 49.10 20.09 70.94
C LEU A 12 50.56 20.53 70.84
N GLY A 13 50.87 21.69 71.41
CA GLY A 13 52.22 21.95 71.88
C GLY A 13 53.04 22.89 70.99
N PRO A 14 54.29 23.12 71.40
CA PRO A 14 54.69 24.49 71.73
C PRO A 14 55.92 24.91 70.90
N GLN A 15 56.43 26.14 70.94
CA GLN A 15 56.80 26.95 72.10
C GLN A 15 56.69 28.46 71.75
N GLN A 16 56.32 29.33 72.70
CA GLN A 16 57.24 30.09 73.57
C GLN A 16 58.35 30.84 72.80
N SER A 17 58.67 32.10 73.10
CA SER A 17 58.02 33.05 74.03
C SER A 17 58.59 34.47 73.82
N SER A 18 58.05 35.43 74.58
CA SER A 18 58.63 36.78 74.78
C SER A 18 58.50 37.75 73.58
N GLN A 19 58.28 39.05 73.78
CA GLN A 19 58.10 39.81 75.02
C GLN A 19 57.19 41.04 74.81
N ALA A 20 56.56 41.52 75.90
CA ALA A 20 55.88 42.83 76.11
C ALA A 20 54.98 43.41 74.97
N ARG A 21 53.65 43.62 75.10
CA ARG A 21 52.85 44.43 76.07
C ARG A 21 53.33 45.89 76.22
N PRO A 22 52.44 46.89 76.40
CA PRO A 22 51.09 46.90 77.02
C PRO A 22 49.93 46.99 75.98
N THR A 23 48.64 46.64 76.17
CA THR A 23 47.60 46.90 77.21
C THR A 23 47.19 48.40 77.29
N THR A 24 45.91 48.80 77.41
CA THR A 24 44.70 48.14 77.96
C THR A 24 43.39 48.77 77.42
N THR A 25 42.23 48.21 77.80
CA THR A 25 40.85 48.79 77.76
C THR A 25 40.23 49.07 76.37
N ARG A 26 38.96 48.71 76.06
CA ARG A 26 37.65 48.77 76.77
C ARG A 26 36.91 50.10 76.54
N SER A 27 35.59 49.96 76.42
CA SER A 27 34.58 50.92 75.96
C SER A 27 34.46 52.26 76.71
N VAL A 28 33.84 53.23 76.02
CA VAL A 28 32.97 54.31 76.56
C VAL A 28 33.62 55.60 77.14
N VAL A 29 33.54 56.68 76.33
CA VAL A 29 33.19 58.09 76.68
C VAL A 29 34.24 59.04 77.33
N LYS A 30 34.14 60.33 76.90
CA LYS A 30 34.61 61.62 77.51
C LYS A 30 36.08 62.12 77.32
N ALA A 31 36.17 63.24 76.58
CA ALA A 31 36.57 64.59 77.06
C ALA A 31 37.99 65.19 76.84
N LYS A 32 37.96 66.47 76.42
CA LYS A 32 38.88 67.62 76.63
C LYS A 32 40.26 67.73 75.92
N SER A 33 40.50 68.97 75.45
CA SER A 33 41.76 69.69 75.15
C SER A 33 42.80 69.12 74.17
N ALA A 34 43.73 69.88 73.56
CA ALA A 34 43.81 71.27 73.02
C ALA A 34 45.28 71.79 73.10
N ALA A 35 45.68 72.60 72.10
CA ALA A 35 47.04 73.13 71.85
C ALA A 35 48.11 72.05 71.51
N GLY A 36 49.08 72.27 70.62
CA GLY A 36 49.37 73.33 69.65
C GLY A 36 50.68 72.97 68.91
N LEU A 37 51.10 73.50 67.76
CA LEU A 37 50.60 74.53 66.82
C LEU A 37 50.74 73.95 65.37
N ALA A 38 50.12 74.43 64.28
CA ALA A 38 49.22 75.57 64.09
C ALA A 38 48.00 75.24 63.19
N TRP A 39 46.91 74.84 63.82
CA TRP A 39 45.53 75.27 63.53
C TRP A 39 44.83 75.08 62.16
N ARG A 40 43.72 74.33 62.26
CA ARG A 40 42.39 74.43 61.59
C ARG A 40 42.03 73.44 60.47
N LYS A 41 40.75 73.06 60.52
CA LYS A 41 40.06 72.06 59.70
C LYS A 41 39.51 72.66 58.40
N PRO A 42 39.16 71.80 57.40
CA PRO A 42 38.19 72.15 56.36
C PRO A 42 36.76 72.23 56.93
N LEU A 43 35.76 72.25 56.02
CA LEU A 43 34.31 72.38 56.25
C LEU A 43 33.86 73.85 56.48
N LYS A 44 32.73 74.32 55.92
CA LYS A 44 31.76 73.63 55.05
C LYS A 44 31.06 74.58 54.08
N HIS A 45 30.43 73.92 53.10
CA HIS A 45 29.32 74.30 52.22
C HIS A 45 28.46 75.50 52.65
N GLY A 46 27.93 76.28 51.70
CA GLY A 46 27.04 77.42 52.01
C GLY A 46 26.01 77.82 50.94
N ALA A 47 26.36 77.77 49.65
CA ALA A 47 25.49 77.93 48.48
C ALA A 47 24.80 79.31 48.22
N ARG A 48 24.37 79.46 46.96
CA ARG A 48 23.42 80.45 46.37
C ARG A 48 23.91 81.89 46.13
N LEU A 49 23.41 82.43 45.01
CA LEU A 49 23.72 83.72 44.42
C LEU A 49 22.72 84.80 44.85
N ARG A 50 23.21 86.00 45.20
CA ARG A 50 22.75 87.29 44.67
C ARG A 50 23.66 88.44 45.13
N ALA A 51 23.60 89.59 44.45
CA ALA A 51 24.56 90.67 44.63
C ALA A 51 23.89 92.05 44.82
N ARG A 52 24.30 92.77 45.88
CA ARG A 52 24.77 94.18 45.85
C ARG A 52 25.18 94.64 47.26
N PRO A 53 26.01 95.71 47.40
CA PRO A 53 26.59 96.09 48.69
C PRO A 53 26.04 97.41 49.29
N TYR A 54 26.42 97.63 50.56
CA TYR A 54 26.88 98.90 51.16
C TYR A 54 25.91 99.91 51.83
N ARG A 55 26.18 100.06 53.15
CA ARG A 55 26.34 101.29 53.98
C ARG A 55 25.14 102.22 54.33
N PRO A 56 25.29 103.06 55.39
CA PRO A 56 24.29 104.03 55.85
C PRO A 56 24.29 105.38 55.07
N ARG A 57 23.38 106.29 55.44
CA ARG A 57 22.96 107.50 54.67
C ARG A 57 23.80 108.80 54.90
N ALA A 58 23.80 109.69 53.88
CA ALA A 58 23.76 111.19 53.91
C ALA A 58 24.93 112.10 53.36
N HIS A 59 24.85 112.50 52.05
CA HIS A 59 25.11 113.83 51.37
C HIS A 59 26.51 114.60 51.23
N GLN A 60 27.03 114.75 49.97
CA GLN A 60 27.84 115.88 49.29
C GLN A 60 29.43 115.95 49.15
N ALA A 61 29.99 116.68 48.12
CA ALA A 61 31.47 116.81 47.73
C ALA A 61 31.90 117.91 46.65
N CYS A 62 33.17 118.45 46.58
CA CYS A 62 33.80 119.31 45.47
C CYS A 62 35.33 119.75 45.65
N ALA A 63 36.17 120.03 44.57
CA ALA A 63 37.39 120.96 44.46
C ALA A 63 38.41 120.72 43.24
N ASN A 64 39.29 121.67 42.76
CA ASN A 64 40.41 121.43 41.75
C ASN A 64 41.54 122.52 41.43
N ASP A 65 42.63 122.15 40.68
CA ASP A 65 43.28 122.80 39.44
C ASP A 65 44.81 123.23 39.29
N LYS A 66 45.32 123.35 38.02
CA LYS A 66 46.54 124.06 37.39
C LYS A 66 48.01 123.50 37.20
N ALA A 67 48.72 123.97 36.13
CA ALA A 67 50.15 123.75 35.65
C ALA A 67 50.59 124.83 34.55
N THR A 68 51.70 124.94 33.74
CA THR A 68 53.01 124.22 33.37
C THR A 68 53.96 125.11 32.46
N GLN A 69 55.33 124.96 32.40
CA GLN A 69 56.34 125.49 31.38
C GLN A 69 57.84 125.05 31.68
N ASN A 70 58.95 124.91 30.87
CA ASN A 70 59.39 124.83 29.42
C ASN A 70 60.25 126.01 28.75
N GLN A 71 61.36 125.90 27.95
CA GLN A 71 62.26 124.75 27.54
C GLN A 71 63.71 124.95 26.88
N ARG A 72 64.08 125.91 25.99
CA ARG A 72 64.91 125.64 24.73
C ARG A 72 66.36 126.24 24.49
N GLN A 73 67.50 125.66 24.89
CA GLN A 73 68.83 126.18 24.41
C GLN A 73 70.12 125.31 24.48
N VAL A 74 70.07 123.97 24.49
CA VAL A 74 71.27 123.10 24.68
C VAL A 74 71.76 122.39 23.41
N ASP A 75 70.92 122.22 22.40
CA ASP A 75 71.03 121.07 21.49
C ASP A 75 72.00 121.20 20.29
N GLU A 76 72.66 122.34 20.07
CA GLU A 76 73.13 122.73 18.72
C GLU A 76 74.64 122.52 18.40
N GLN A 77 75.51 122.10 19.34
CA GLN A 77 76.99 122.06 19.08
C GLN A 77 77.75 120.77 19.37
N VAL A 78 77.11 119.66 19.79
CA VAL A 78 77.82 118.38 20.05
C VAL A 78 78.27 117.67 18.75
N VAL A 79 77.68 117.99 17.60
CA VAL A 79 77.75 117.18 16.37
C VAL A 79 79.09 117.25 15.62
N GLN A 80 79.87 118.32 15.78
CA GLN A 80 81.01 118.59 14.88
C GLN A 80 82.25 117.71 15.16
N GLU A 81 82.42 117.20 16.39
CA GLU A 81 83.70 116.65 16.87
C GLU A 81 83.91 115.15 16.53
N GLU A 82 82.83 114.38 16.29
CA GLU A 82 82.91 112.92 16.11
C GLU A 82 83.51 112.46 14.77
N ILE A 83 83.51 113.31 13.73
CA ILE A 83 83.84 112.87 12.35
C ILE A 83 85.35 112.66 12.17
N GLU A 84 86.20 113.59 12.63
CA GLU A 84 87.65 113.55 12.38
C GLU A 84 88.39 112.40 13.08
N ALA A 85 87.77 111.73 14.05
CA ALA A 85 88.37 110.61 14.76
C ALA A 85 88.57 109.38 13.87
N ARG A 86 87.70 109.18 12.86
CA ARG A 86 87.46 107.87 12.24
C ARG A 86 88.48 107.46 11.18
N ASP A 87 88.99 108.41 10.39
CA ASP A 87 89.87 108.10 9.26
C ASP A 87 91.30 107.66 9.68
N ARG A 88 91.73 108.05 10.88
CA ARG A 88 93.08 107.75 11.39
C ARG A 88 93.32 106.26 11.70
N GLU A 89 92.27 105.46 11.92
CA GLU A 89 92.45 104.04 12.30
C GLU A 89 92.71 103.12 11.11
N ILE A 90 92.21 103.47 9.91
CA ILE A 90 92.28 102.60 8.73
C ILE A 90 93.74 102.40 8.27
N TYR A 91 94.51 103.49 8.18
CA TYR A 91 95.86 103.52 7.59
C TYR A 91 96.89 102.61 8.28
N LYS A 92 96.62 102.17 9.52
CA LYS A 92 97.56 101.36 10.31
C LYS A 92 97.61 99.89 9.89
N ARG A 93 96.50 99.32 9.40
CA ARG A 93 96.37 97.85 9.23
C ARG A 93 97.12 97.27 8.02
N ASP A 94 97.45 98.09 7.02
CA ASP A 94 98.08 97.59 5.78
C ASP A 94 99.57 97.27 5.92
N ILE A 95 100.23 97.70 7.00
CA ILE A 95 101.68 97.55 7.20
C ILE A 95 102.07 96.13 7.66
N ASP A 96 101.33 95.55 8.60
CA ASP A 96 101.74 94.32 9.32
C ASP A 96 101.82 93.08 8.41
N ILE A 97 101.03 93.04 7.33
CA ILE A 97 100.88 91.90 6.41
C ILE A 97 102.20 91.55 5.68
N ALA A 98 103.12 92.51 5.54
CA ALA A 98 104.34 92.33 4.76
C ALA A 98 105.37 91.37 5.40
N GLN A 99 105.47 91.32 6.74
CA GLN A 99 106.64 90.73 7.42
C GLN A 99 106.68 89.19 7.44
N LEU A 100 105.53 88.52 7.44
CA LEU A 100 105.44 87.08 7.73
C LEU A 100 106.02 86.15 6.65
N LYS A 101 106.31 86.64 5.45
CA LYS A 101 106.72 85.78 4.31
C LYS A 101 108.18 85.34 4.33
N ASP A 102 109.08 86.08 4.99
CA ASP A 102 110.52 85.96 4.76
C ASP A 102 111.19 84.85 5.59
N THR A 103 110.70 84.60 6.80
CA THR A 103 111.26 83.61 7.75
C THR A 103 111.19 82.17 7.26
N LEU A 104 110.17 81.84 6.47
CA LEU A 104 109.82 80.49 6.02
C LEU A 104 110.91 79.82 5.16
N LYS A 105 111.74 80.63 4.48
CA LYS A 105 112.74 80.16 3.52
C LYS A 105 114.00 79.56 4.17
N ARG A 106 114.37 80.05 5.37
CA ARG A 106 115.72 79.85 5.94
C ARG A 106 115.96 78.45 6.52
N LEU A 107 114.90 77.74 6.93
CA LEU A 107 114.99 76.42 7.55
C LEU A 107 115.29 75.28 6.56
N GLN A 108 115.44 75.58 5.26
CA GLN A 108 115.48 74.57 4.19
C GLN A 108 116.87 73.96 3.93
N GLU A 109 117.97 74.64 4.31
CA GLU A 109 119.33 74.29 3.87
C GLU A 109 120.07 73.31 4.80
N GLU A 110 120.01 73.53 6.12
CA GLU A 110 120.80 72.77 7.12
C GLU A 110 120.42 71.27 7.16
N ILE A 111 119.21 70.97 6.69
CA ILE A 111 118.63 69.65 6.41
C ILE A 111 119.50 68.80 5.44
N ALA A 112 120.41 69.41 4.67
CA ALA A 112 121.20 68.73 3.64
C ALA A 112 122.34 67.86 4.20
N ARG A 113 123.08 68.30 5.23
CA ARG A 113 124.45 67.81 5.50
C ARG A 113 124.54 66.57 6.38
N LEU A 114 123.66 66.43 7.37
CA LEU A 114 123.61 65.26 8.28
C LEU A 114 123.17 63.96 7.59
N LYS A 115 122.90 64.00 6.28
CA LYS A 115 122.59 62.83 5.44
C LYS A 115 123.80 61.92 5.19
N GLU A 116 125.00 62.48 5.01
CA GLU A 116 126.08 61.75 4.32
C GLU A 116 126.85 60.76 5.21
N LEU A 117 127.32 61.18 6.38
CA LEU A 117 128.06 60.31 7.30
C LEU A 117 127.18 59.16 7.84
N ASN A 118 125.86 59.35 7.82
CA ASN A 118 124.84 58.37 8.19
C ASN A 118 124.71 57.21 7.17
N ASN A 119 125.48 57.22 6.07
CA ASN A 119 125.41 56.19 5.02
C ASN A 119 126.33 54.98 5.24
N SER A 120 127.54 55.15 5.77
CA SER A 120 128.58 54.09 5.75
C SER A 120 128.52 53.12 6.94
N LEU A 121 128.32 53.60 8.17
CA LEU A 121 128.08 52.71 9.34
C LEU A 121 126.83 51.84 9.12
N THR A 122 125.85 52.39 8.40
CA THR A 122 124.63 51.74 7.95
C THR A 122 124.88 50.61 6.95
N GLU A 123 126.04 50.57 6.28
CA GLU A 123 126.40 49.56 5.28
C GLU A 123 127.04 48.30 5.91
N ALA A 124 127.93 48.47 6.89
CA ALA A 124 128.51 47.34 7.62
C ALA A 124 127.45 46.61 8.48
N ASN A 125 126.59 47.36 9.18
CA ASN A 125 125.48 46.78 9.94
C ASN A 125 124.49 46.05 9.02
N ARG A 126 124.17 46.59 7.84
CA ARG A 126 123.34 45.89 6.84
C ARG A 126 123.85 44.48 6.56
N ASN A 127 125.15 44.29 6.28
CA ASN A 127 125.65 42.98 5.85
C ASN A 127 125.57 41.90 6.93
N LEU A 128 125.87 42.22 8.20
CA LEU A 128 125.78 41.24 9.30
C LEU A 128 124.32 40.96 9.69
N THR A 129 123.47 41.99 9.65
CA THR A 129 122.01 41.82 9.76
C THR A 129 121.45 40.98 8.60
N ASN A 130 121.96 41.12 7.37
CA ASN A 130 121.48 40.38 6.21
C ASN A 130 121.70 38.87 6.33
N ASP A 131 122.91 38.38 6.67
CA ASP A 131 123.18 36.93 6.75
C ASP A 131 122.35 36.25 7.85
N ALA A 132 122.28 36.88 9.03
CA ALA A 132 121.42 36.45 10.13
C ALA A 132 119.94 36.45 9.72
N ASN A 133 119.48 37.50 9.04
CA ASN A 133 118.12 37.58 8.51
C ASN A 133 117.84 36.50 7.46
N THR A 134 118.80 36.10 6.60
CA THR A 134 118.55 35.01 5.64
C THR A 134 118.33 33.66 6.32
N ARG A 135 119.09 33.31 7.36
CA ARG A 135 118.85 32.07 8.11
C ARG A 135 117.55 32.12 8.91
N TYR A 136 117.25 33.26 9.55
CA TYR A 136 115.98 33.44 10.24
C TYR A 136 114.79 33.43 9.28
N ALA A 137 114.92 34.01 8.08
CA ALA A 137 113.88 34.00 7.05
C ALA A 137 113.61 32.58 6.54
N GLN A 138 114.65 31.79 6.22
CA GLN A 138 114.49 30.39 5.80
C GLN A 138 113.76 29.55 6.87
N LEU A 139 114.19 29.66 8.13
CA LEU A 139 113.61 28.85 9.21
C LEU A 139 112.21 29.36 9.62
N GLN A 140 111.93 30.67 9.51
CA GLN A 140 110.57 31.20 9.60
C GLN A 140 109.69 30.79 8.42
N GLU A 141 110.23 30.67 7.21
CA GLU A 141 109.50 30.27 6.01
C GLU A 141 109.12 28.78 6.05
N GLU A 142 110.01 27.91 6.50
CA GLU A 142 109.70 26.50 6.74
C GLU A 142 108.63 26.33 7.83
N ASN A 143 108.76 27.03 8.97
CA ASN A 143 107.75 27.00 10.02
C ASN A 143 106.41 27.62 9.55
N ARG A 144 106.45 28.72 8.78
CA ARG A 144 105.25 29.33 8.17
C ARG A 144 104.56 28.35 7.23
N SER A 145 105.31 27.68 6.35
CA SER A 145 104.79 26.69 5.41
C SER A 145 104.08 25.53 6.13
N LEU A 146 104.69 24.97 7.19
CA LEU A 146 104.07 23.91 7.99
C LEU A 146 102.84 24.39 8.78
N ILE A 147 102.87 25.61 9.32
CA ILE A 147 101.71 26.24 9.97
C ILE A 147 100.59 26.52 8.95
N GLU A 148 100.92 26.90 7.73
CA GLU A 148 99.98 27.19 6.65
C GLU A 148 99.35 25.90 6.08
N GLU A 149 100.12 24.82 5.91
CA GLU A 149 99.55 23.50 5.55
C GLU A 149 98.66 22.94 6.67
N ALA A 150 99.06 23.08 7.93
CA ALA A 150 98.22 22.68 9.07
C ALA A 150 96.92 23.52 9.12
N ASN A 151 97.02 24.85 9.01
CA ASN A 151 95.87 25.74 9.05
C ASN A 151 94.91 25.51 7.87
N THR A 152 95.42 25.26 6.66
CA THR A 152 94.57 24.97 5.50
C THR A 152 93.86 23.63 5.63
N ARG A 153 94.52 22.58 6.14
CA ARG A 153 93.85 21.30 6.47
C ARG A 153 92.78 21.46 7.56
N TYR A 154 93.06 22.21 8.63
CA TYR A 154 92.05 22.50 9.67
C TYR A 154 90.86 23.31 9.12
N ALA A 155 91.11 24.31 8.29
CA ALA A 155 90.07 25.11 7.64
C ALA A 155 89.21 24.27 6.67
N GLN A 156 89.80 23.34 5.92
CA GLN A 156 89.09 22.41 5.06
C GLN A 156 88.16 21.48 5.86
N ILE A 157 88.67 20.85 6.93
CA ILE A 157 87.89 19.93 7.78
C ILE A 157 86.73 20.67 8.47
N GLU A 158 86.96 21.88 8.99
CA GLU A 158 85.91 22.66 9.65
C GLU A 158 84.87 23.18 8.63
N ALA A 159 85.27 23.52 7.40
CA ALA A 159 84.36 23.88 6.33
C ALA A 159 83.52 22.69 5.83
N GLU A 160 84.11 21.50 5.66
CA GLU A 160 83.40 20.27 5.29
C GLU A 160 82.38 19.87 6.37
N LYS A 161 82.80 19.90 7.64
CA LYS A 161 81.95 19.73 8.82
C LYS A 161 80.78 20.71 8.84
N GLN A 162 81.02 21.99 8.58
CA GLN A 162 79.96 23.00 8.55
C GLN A 162 79.02 22.82 7.35
N ALA A 163 79.53 22.40 6.19
CA ALA A 163 78.72 22.09 5.02
C ALA A 163 77.78 20.89 5.29
N LEU A 164 78.30 19.80 5.88
CA LEU A 164 77.49 18.64 6.28
C LEU A 164 76.43 18.98 7.34
N ILE A 165 76.76 19.86 8.29
CA ILE A 165 75.78 20.37 9.28
C ILE A 165 74.67 21.17 8.57
N ASN A 166 75.03 22.03 7.62
CA ASN A 166 74.05 22.83 6.86
C ASN A 166 73.15 21.92 6.00
N GLU A 167 73.72 20.99 5.23
CA GLU A 167 72.98 20.05 4.37
C GLU A 167 72.03 19.16 5.19
N ALA A 168 72.47 18.68 6.37
CA ALA A 168 71.62 17.94 7.29
C ALA A 168 70.46 18.81 7.81
N ASN A 169 70.74 20.05 8.24
CA ASN A 169 69.71 20.97 8.73
C ASN A 169 68.69 21.35 7.64
N GLU A 170 69.14 21.58 6.40
CA GLU A 170 68.25 21.83 5.25
C GLU A 170 67.35 20.62 4.97
N LYS A 171 67.91 19.40 4.96
CA LYS A 171 67.13 18.16 4.80
C LYS A 171 66.12 17.96 5.93
N TYR A 172 66.50 18.18 7.19
CA TYR A 172 65.58 18.09 8.33
C TYR A 172 64.47 19.16 8.26
N GLY A 173 64.81 20.40 7.91
CA GLY A 173 63.84 21.49 7.76
C GLY A 173 62.83 21.23 6.63
N ASN A 174 63.32 20.77 5.47
CA ASN A 174 62.46 20.39 4.34
C ASN A 174 61.51 19.25 4.72
N LEU A 175 62.02 18.16 5.29
CA LEU A 175 61.22 16.99 5.68
C LEU A 175 60.22 17.33 6.80
N GLN A 176 60.57 18.24 7.71
CA GLN A 176 59.66 18.77 8.72
C GLN A 176 58.54 19.61 8.09
N SER A 177 58.85 20.45 7.10
CA SER A 177 57.85 21.26 6.39
C SER A 177 56.89 20.40 5.55
N GLU A 178 57.41 19.36 4.89
CA GLU A 178 56.63 18.40 4.10
C GLU A 178 55.71 17.59 5.03
N GLY A 179 56.23 17.07 6.14
CA GLY A 179 55.44 16.39 7.16
C GLY A 179 54.34 17.27 7.77
N GLN A 180 54.61 18.57 7.96
CA GLN A 180 53.59 19.54 8.41
C GLN A 180 52.51 19.78 7.34
N MET A 181 52.89 20.02 6.08
CA MET A 181 51.94 20.23 4.98
C MET A 181 51.06 19.00 4.74
N VAL A 182 51.64 17.79 4.71
CA VAL A 182 50.89 16.53 4.55
C VAL A 182 49.95 16.30 5.74
N HIS A 183 50.39 16.62 6.96
CA HIS A 183 49.53 16.51 8.15
C HIS A 183 48.38 17.53 8.13
N GLU A 184 48.62 18.76 7.69
CA GLU A 184 47.58 19.78 7.55
C GLU A 184 46.57 19.40 6.45
N GLN A 185 47.03 18.97 5.28
CA GLN A 185 46.18 18.46 4.19
C GLN A 185 45.34 17.24 4.61
N TRP A 186 45.93 16.33 5.40
CA TRP A 186 45.20 15.21 5.97
C TRP A 186 44.14 15.69 6.97
N GLN A 187 44.46 16.64 7.85
CA GLN A 187 43.47 17.21 8.77
C GLN A 187 42.35 17.97 8.06
N THR A 188 42.63 18.77 7.01
CA THR A 188 41.57 19.45 6.25
C THR A 188 40.70 18.44 5.52
N SER A 189 41.29 17.44 4.86
CA SER A 189 40.55 16.37 4.20
C SER A 189 39.66 15.56 5.15
N GLN A 190 40.14 15.24 6.37
CA GLN A 190 39.29 14.63 7.40
C GLN A 190 38.12 15.54 7.81
N ARG A 191 38.37 16.83 8.07
CA ARG A 191 37.32 17.79 8.44
C ARG A 191 36.29 17.97 7.32
N GLU A 192 36.72 18.01 6.06
CA GLU A 192 35.84 18.08 4.88
C GLU A 192 34.99 16.80 4.73
N LEU A 193 35.59 15.63 4.94
CA LEU A 193 34.91 14.34 4.83
C LEU A 193 33.94 14.12 6.01
N GLU A 194 34.28 14.58 7.22
CA GLU A 194 33.36 14.67 8.36
C GLU A 194 32.21 15.64 8.11
N GLN A 195 32.47 16.82 7.54
CA GLN A 195 31.43 17.78 7.16
C GLN A 195 30.50 17.22 6.08
N LEU A 196 31.04 16.55 5.05
CA LEU A 196 30.26 15.93 3.98
C LEU A 196 29.43 14.75 4.50
N ARG A 197 29.98 13.94 5.41
CA ARG A 197 29.23 12.91 6.14
C ARG A 197 28.10 13.52 6.97
N LEU A 198 28.36 14.59 7.72
CA LEU A 198 27.35 15.27 8.54
C LEU A 198 26.24 15.89 7.67
N GLN A 199 26.60 16.49 6.52
CA GLN A 199 25.64 16.97 5.53
C GLN A 199 24.81 15.83 4.93
N HIS A 200 25.44 14.71 4.57
CA HIS A 200 24.75 13.54 4.02
C HIS A 200 23.81 12.91 5.04
N THR A 201 24.25 12.68 6.29
CA THR A 201 23.40 12.19 7.39
C THR A 201 22.23 13.14 7.61
N ARG A 202 22.47 14.45 7.75
CA ARG A 202 21.40 15.45 7.95
C ARG A 202 20.41 15.51 6.78
N MET A 203 20.88 15.33 5.54
CA MET A 203 20.04 15.26 4.35
C MET A 203 19.22 13.96 4.31
N GLN A 204 19.81 12.83 4.69
CA GLN A 204 19.09 11.54 4.80
C GLN A 204 18.07 11.55 5.94
N GLU A 205 18.40 12.14 7.09
CA GLU A 205 17.51 12.31 8.24
C GLU A 205 16.32 13.21 7.87
N GLY A 206 16.59 14.39 7.30
CA GLY A 206 15.55 15.32 6.86
C GLY A 206 14.68 14.79 5.70
N LEU A 207 15.26 14.01 4.77
CA LEU A 207 14.48 13.32 3.73
C LEU A 207 13.64 12.19 4.32
N ALA A 208 14.17 11.42 5.27
CA ALA A 208 13.42 10.36 5.95
C ALA A 208 12.36 10.91 6.90
N GLU A 209 12.54 12.13 7.42
CA GLU A 209 11.54 12.88 8.19
C GLU A 209 10.43 13.37 7.26
N ALA A 210 10.74 14.14 6.22
CA ALA A 210 9.76 14.61 5.24
C ALA A 210 8.95 13.47 4.59
N VAL A 211 9.59 12.33 4.26
CA VAL A 211 8.90 11.15 3.71
C VAL A 211 8.05 10.44 4.77
N ARG A 212 8.45 10.44 6.06
CA ARG A 212 7.58 9.93 7.14
C ARG A 212 6.37 10.82 7.35
N ASP A 213 6.54 12.14 7.27
CA ASP A 213 5.48 13.11 7.46
C ASP A 213 4.49 13.08 6.29
N GLU A 214 4.96 13.04 5.04
CA GLU A 214 4.12 12.89 3.84
C GLU A 214 3.35 11.55 3.84
N ILE A 215 4.00 10.46 4.25
CA ILE A 215 3.33 9.16 4.45
C ILE A 215 2.33 9.22 5.62
N GLY A 216 2.65 9.95 6.69
CA GLY A 216 1.77 10.17 7.84
C GLY A 216 0.50 10.91 7.47
N GLU A 217 0.63 12.09 6.83
CA GLU A 217 -0.50 12.86 6.33
C GLU A 217 -1.34 12.06 5.32
N ALA A 218 -0.71 11.32 4.40
CA ALA A 218 -1.42 10.48 3.45
C ALA A 218 -2.17 9.32 4.13
N LEU A 219 -1.59 8.71 5.17
CA LEU A 219 -2.24 7.65 5.96
C LEU A 219 -3.41 8.21 6.78
N ASP A 220 -3.25 9.36 7.44
CA ASP A 220 -4.30 9.98 8.24
C ASP A 220 -5.46 10.49 7.36
N GLN A 221 -5.18 11.07 6.18
CA GLN A 221 -6.20 11.40 5.18
C GLN A 221 -6.96 10.15 4.71
N ARG A 222 -6.24 9.06 4.40
CA ARG A 222 -6.87 7.79 3.99
C ARG A 222 -7.67 7.15 5.12
N LYS A 223 -7.21 7.27 6.36
CA LYS A 223 -7.89 6.76 7.54
C LYS A 223 -9.16 7.55 7.84
N ALA A 224 -9.11 8.88 7.77
CA ALA A 224 -10.30 9.73 7.91
C ALA A 224 -11.36 9.41 6.85
N GLU A 225 -10.97 9.13 5.60
CA GLU A 225 -11.92 8.70 4.55
C GLU A 225 -12.43 7.26 4.77
N ILE A 226 -11.61 6.34 5.31
CA ILE A 226 -12.08 5.00 5.71
C ILE A 226 -13.08 5.09 6.87
N ASP A 227 -12.79 5.88 7.90
CA ASP A 227 -13.66 6.08 9.06
C ASP A 227 -14.98 6.76 8.63
N ARG A 228 -14.90 7.73 7.70
CA ARG A 228 -16.06 8.36 7.07
C ARG A 228 -16.89 7.37 6.26
N LEU A 229 -16.28 6.62 5.34
CA LEU A 229 -17.00 5.63 4.51
C LEU A 229 -17.59 4.53 5.39
N THR A 230 -16.93 4.15 6.49
CA THR A 230 -17.48 3.22 7.49
C THR A 230 -18.70 3.82 8.19
N ALA A 231 -18.65 5.09 8.59
CA ALA A 231 -19.78 5.80 9.18
C ALA A 231 -20.96 5.99 8.20
N GLU A 232 -20.70 6.32 6.93
CA GLU A 232 -21.73 6.40 5.89
C GLU A 232 -22.36 5.02 5.60
N LEU A 233 -21.56 3.95 5.59
CA LEU A 233 -22.01 2.57 5.39
C LEU A 233 -22.80 2.05 6.61
N ASP A 234 -22.39 2.36 7.84
CA ASP A 234 -23.15 1.98 9.04
C ASP A 234 -24.41 2.85 9.24
N ALA A 235 -24.40 4.12 8.82
CA ALA A 235 -25.61 4.93 8.72
C ALA A 235 -26.60 4.33 7.70
N ALA A 236 -26.12 3.98 6.49
CA ALA A 236 -26.94 3.31 5.48
C ALA A 236 -27.41 1.91 5.93
N ARG A 237 -26.64 1.19 6.76
CA ARG A 237 -27.08 -0.07 7.39
C ARG A 237 -28.16 0.15 8.43
N GLU A 238 -28.07 1.18 9.27
CA GLU A 238 -29.16 1.51 10.19
C GLU A 238 -30.38 2.05 9.45
N GLU A 239 -30.23 2.80 8.36
CA GLU A 239 -31.33 3.19 7.47
C GLU A 239 -31.99 1.95 6.83
N ILE A 240 -31.20 1.00 6.31
CA ILE A 240 -31.72 -0.29 5.82
C ILE A 240 -32.41 -1.06 6.95
N LYS A 241 -31.91 -1.04 8.19
CA LYS A 241 -32.56 -1.69 9.34
C LYS A 241 -33.83 -0.96 9.79
N THR A 242 -33.90 0.37 9.73
CA THR A 242 -35.13 1.12 10.05
C THR A 242 -36.15 0.94 8.95
N LEU A 243 -35.77 1.05 7.68
CA LEU A 243 -36.64 0.72 6.54
C LEU A 243 -37.09 -0.75 6.58
N GLN A 244 -36.23 -1.71 6.96
CA GLN A 244 -36.66 -3.09 7.18
C GLN A 244 -37.63 -3.23 8.37
N LYS A 245 -37.39 -2.56 9.50
CA LYS A 245 -38.32 -2.53 10.64
C LYS A 245 -39.65 -1.87 10.27
N GLU A 246 -39.64 -0.81 9.48
CA GLU A 246 -40.83 -0.12 8.97
C GLU A 246 -41.57 -0.97 7.93
N ILE A 247 -40.87 -1.65 7.03
CA ILE A 247 -41.45 -2.64 6.11
C ILE A 247 -42.05 -3.82 6.89
N LEU A 248 -41.41 -4.27 8.00
CA LEU A 248 -41.92 -5.33 8.87
C LEU A 248 -43.07 -4.87 9.79
N ALA A 249 -43.17 -3.57 10.12
CA ALA A 249 -44.27 -3.00 10.88
C ALA A 249 -45.47 -2.66 9.97
N ALA A 250 -45.22 -2.17 8.76
CA ALA A 250 -46.22 -1.91 7.73
C ALA A 250 -46.75 -3.22 7.12
N LYS A 251 -45.91 -4.25 6.94
CA LYS A 251 -46.34 -5.65 6.78
C LYS A 251 -46.87 -6.18 8.12
N LYS A 252 -48.07 -5.75 8.51
CA LYS A 252 -48.86 -6.42 9.55
C LYS A 252 -48.82 -7.94 9.28
N PRO A 253 -48.35 -8.78 10.23
CA PRO A 253 -48.24 -10.22 10.00
C PRO A 253 -49.57 -10.93 9.69
N SER A 254 -50.71 -10.26 9.89
CA SER A 254 -52.06 -10.73 9.65
C SER A 254 -52.63 -10.47 8.25
N GLU A 255 -51.97 -9.68 7.39
CA GLU A 255 -52.52 -9.28 6.07
C GLU A 255 -51.83 -9.94 4.86
N SER A 256 -50.65 -10.55 5.04
CA SER A 256 -49.94 -11.27 3.96
C SER A 256 -50.45 -12.72 3.80
N PHE A 257 -51.66 -12.88 3.27
CA PHE A 257 -52.23 -14.21 2.98
C PHE A 257 -51.40 -15.04 1.97
N LEU A 258 -50.64 -14.35 1.10
CA LEU A 258 -49.85 -14.91 0.01
C LEU A 258 -48.42 -15.25 0.43
N THR A 259 -47.91 -16.37 -0.09
CA THR A 259 -46.48 -16.69 -0.11
C THR A 259 -45.95 -16.38 -1.52
N VAL A 260 -45.26 -15.24 -1.66
CA VAL A 260 -44.59 -14.88 -2.90
C VAL A 260 -43.40 -15.81 -3.14
N ARG A 261 -43.16 -16.17 -4.41
CA ARG A 261 -42.05 -17.02 -4.86
C ARG A 261 -41.47 -16.46 -6.16
N ASP A 262 -40.15 -16.50 -6.23
CA ASP A 262 -39.33 -15.99 -7.33
C ASP A 262 -39.13 -17.02 -8.45
N GLU A 263 -38.54 -16.56 -9.56
CA GLU A 263 -38.17 -17.33 -10.73
C GLU A 263 -37.24 -18.50 -10.37
N ASP A 264 -36.21 -18.26 -9.56
CA ASP A 264 -35.23 -19.26 -9.13
C ASP A 264 -35.89 -20.43 -8.37
N TYR A 265 -36.88 -20.14 -7.50
CA TYR A 265 -37.68 -21.16 -6.85
C TYR A 265 -38.45 -22.01 -7.88
N PHE A 266 -39.11 -21.37 -8.85
CA PHE A 266 -39.95 -22.09 -9.81
C PHE A 266 -39.14 -22.88 -10.84
N ASP A 267 -37.98 -22.40 -11.28
CA ASP A 267 -37.04 -23.22 -12.07
C ASP A 267 -36.57 -24.42 -11.25
N SER A 268 -36.08 -24.19 -10.02
CA SER A 268 -35.66 -25.27 -9.11
C SER A 268 -36.73 -26.33 -8.90
N ALA A 269 -38.00 -25.93 -8.74
CA ALA A 269 -39.13 -26.84 -8.58
C ALA A 269 -39.52 -27.56 -9.90
N CYS A 270 -39.43 -26.89 -11.05
CA CYS A 270 -39.63 -27.49 -12.37
C CYS A 270 -38.54 -28.52 -12.69
N GLN A 271 -37.28 -28.22 -12.38
CA GLN A 271 -36.16 -29.15 -12.50
C GLN A 271 -36.33 -30.36 -11.58
N GLN A 272 -36.75 -30.16 -10.32
CA GLN A 272 -37.07 -31.26 -9.40
C GLN A 272 -38.18 -32.16 -9.97
N LEU A 273 -39.25 -31.59 -10.51
CA LEU A 273 -40.32 -32.36 -11.17
C LEU A 273 -39.79 -33.14 -12.38
N CYS A 274 -39.03 -32.49 -13.26
CA CYS A 274 -38.40 -33.11 -14.43
C CYS A 274 -37.49 -34.30 -14.06
N GLN A 275 -36.69 -34.17 -12.99
CA GLN A 275 -35.86 -35.24 -12.43
C GLN A 275 -36.72 -36.35 -11.81
N HIS A 276 -37.78 -36.01 -11.06
CA HIS A 276 -38.67 -36.98 -10.43
C HIS A 276 -39.43 -37.84 -11.46
N VAL A 277 -39.97 -37.24 -12.53
CA VAL A 277 -40.60 -37.97 -13.65
C VAL A 277 -39.57 -38.87 -14.34
N GLN A 278 -38.38 -38.35 -14.67
CA GLN A 278 -37.32 -39.15 -15.32
C GLN A 278 -36.89 -40.35 -14.48
N GLN A 279 -36.66 -40.16 -13.18
CA GLN A 279 -36.28 -41.25 -12.26
C GLN A 279 -37.42 -42.24 -12.01
N TRP A 280 -38.68 -41.84 -12.20
CA TRP A 280 -39.81 -42.75 -12.19
C TRP A 280 -39.89 -43.58 -13.48
N VAL A 281 -39.86 -42.94 -14.65
CA VAL A 281 -39.86 -43.60 -15.97
C VAL A 281 -38.69 -44.57 -16.12
N LEU A 282 -37.50 -44.18 -15.64
CA LEU A 282 -36.31 -45.04 -15.61
C LEU A 282 -36.53 -46.33 -14.80
N ARG A 283 -37.22 -46.25 -13.65
CA ARG A 283 -37.57 -47.40 -12.81
C ARG A 283 -38.67 -48.25 -13.44
N PHE A 284 -39.73 -47.63 -13.97
CA PHE A 284 -40.81 -48.30 -14.69
C PHE A 284 -40.30 -49.14 -15.88
N SER A 285 -39.43 -48.56 -16.72
CA SER A 285 -38.75 -49.31 -17.78
C SER A 285 -37.84 -50.40 -17.22
N LYS A 286 -36.94 -50.09 -16.28
CA LYS A 286 -35.94 -51.05 -15.79
C LYS A 286 -36.55 -52.29 -15.15
N PHE A 287 -37.62 -52.13 -14.37
CA PHE A 287 -38.34 -53.28 -13.79
C PHE A 287 -39.02 -54.16 -14.86
N SER A 288 -39.15 -53.64 -16.08
CA SER A 288 -39.77 -54.28 -17.24
C SER A 288 -38.75 -54.50 -18.39
N ASP A 289 -37.44 -54.45 -18.14
CA ASP A 289 -36.40 -54.68 -19.17
C ASP A 289 -36.30 -56.15 -19.63
N THR A 290 -37.03 -57.07 -18.99
CA THR A 290 -37.26 -58.46 -19.46
C THR A 290 -38.50 -58.60 -20.35
N ARG A 291 -39.25 -57.52 -20.60
CA ARG A 291 -40.43 -57.49 -21.46
C ARG A 291 -40.22 -56.55 -22.65
N ALA A 292 -40.63 -57.01 -23.84
CA ALA A 292 -40.82 -56.13 -24.97
C ALA A 292 -41.85 -55.05 -24.62
N CYS A 293 -41.64 -53.83 -25.13
CA CYS A 293 -42.72 -52.86 -25.18
C CYS A 293 -43.63 -53.25 -26.34
N ARG A 294 -44.94 -53.07 -26.16
CA ARG A 294 -45.88 -53.16 -27.27
C ARG A 294 -45.68 -51.97 -28.20
N LEU A 295 -45.87 -52.24 -29.49
CA LEU A 295 -45.76 -51.27 -30.58
C LEU A 295 -47.09 -50.52 -30.77
N SER A 296 -47.11 -49.30 -31.32
CA SER A 296 -48.37 -48.57 -31.58
C SER A 296 -49.27 -49.36 -32.53
N SER A 297 -48.66 -49.98 -33.54
CA SER A 297 -49.27 -50.97 -34.43
C SER A 297 -49.95 -52.14 -33.68
N GLU A 298 -49.34 -52.65 -32.60
CA GLU A 298 -49.93 -53.69 -31.72
C GLU A 298 -50.98 -53.15 -30.73
N ILE A 299 -50.99 -51.85 -30.42
CA ILE A 299 -52.06 -51.22 -29.65
C ILE A 299 -53.28 -51.02 -30.55
N GLN A 300 -53.09 -50.46 -31.74
CA GLN A 300 -54.14 -50.15 -32.69
C GLN A 300 -54.93 -51.41 -33.10
N ALA A 301 -54.23 -52.55 -33.26
CA ALA A 301 -54.82 -53.85 -33.57
C ALA A 301 -55.51 -54.58 -32.38
N ASP A 302 -55.33 -54.15 -31.14
CA ASP A 302 -55.83 -54.88 -29.97
C ASP A 302 -57.34 -54.69 -29.73
N THR A 303 -58.13 -55.67 -30.18
CA THR A 303 -59.59 -55.68 -30.05
C THR A 303 -60.10 -55.79 -28.60
N ARG A 304 -59.23 -56.03 -27.61
CA ARG A 304 -59.60 -55.99 -26.18
C ARG A 304 -59.67 -54.57 -25.63
N LEU A 305 -59.01 -53.62 -26.29
CA LEU A 305 -59.06 -52.21 -25.95
C LEU A 305 -60.19 -51.54 -26.74
N ASP A 306 -60.96 -50.68 -26.06
CA ASP A 306 -61.97 -49.86 -26.72
C ASP A 306 -61.33 -48.88 -27.72
N GLN A 307 -62.14 -48.41 -28.67
CA GLN A 307 -61.65 -47.57 -29.77
C GLN A 307 -61.14 -46.20 -29.29
N ALA A 308 -61.68 -45.65 -28.19
CA ALA A 308 -61.25 -44.37 -27.66
C ALA A 308 -59.90 -44.50 -26.95
N THR A 309 -59.71 -45.51 -26.12
CA THR A 309 -58.41 -45.81 -25.49
C THR A 309 -57.32 -46.07 -26.51
N ARG A 310 -57.59 -46.87 -27.57
CA ARG A 310 -56.60 -47.10 -28.64
C ARG A 310 -56.19 -45.81 -29.33
N LYS A 311 -57.14 -45.01 -29.82
CA LYS A 311 -56.85 -43.72 -30.46
C LYS A 311 -56.12 -42.76 -29.52
N LYS A 312 -56.47 -42.74 -28.23
CA LYS A 312 -55.84 -41.90 -27.20
C LYS A 312 -54.39 -42.30 -26.92
N ILE A 313 -54.03 -43.57 -27.07
CA ILE A 313 -52.64 -44.03 -26.97
C ILE A 313 -51.87 -43.70 -28.25
N ASP A 314 -52.43 -44.03 -29.43
CA ASP A 314 -51.87 -43.71 -30.76
C ASP A 314 -51.45 -42.23 -30.84
N THR A 315 -52.40 -41.31 -30.66
CA THR A 315 -52.15 -39.87 -30.75
C THR A 315 -51.17 -39.35 -29.69
N ARG A 316 -50.98 -40.06 -28.56
CA ARG A 316 -49.94 -39.72 -27.58
C ARG A 316 -48.55 -40.22 -27.98
N LEU A 317 -48.46 -41.30 -28.74
CA LEU A 317 -47.21 -41.82 -29.29
C LEU A 317 -46.76 -41.01 -30.51
N ASP A 318 -47.69 -40.68 -31.42
CA ASP A 318 -47.44 -39.80 -32.57
C ASP A 318 -46.91 -38.44 -32.10
N ASN A 319 -47.64 -37.79 -31.18
CA ASN A 319 -47.29 -36.45 -30.68
C ASN A 319 -46.00 -36.41 -29.84
N ALA A 320 -45.43 -37.55 -29.45
CA ALA A 320 -44.18 -37.60 -28.69
C ALA A 320 -42.91 -37.45 -29.58
N VAL A 321 -43.04 -37.54 -30.91
CA VAL A 321 -41.90 -37.63 -31.84
C VAL A 321 -41.97 -36.55 -32.93
N LEU A 322 -41.19 -35.48 -32.76
CA LEU A 322 -41.33 -34.23 -33.54
C LEU A 322 -40.54 -34.20 -34.85
N ASP A 323 -39.66 -35.18 -35.08
CA ASP A 323 -38.76 -35.21 -36.24
C ASP A 323 -39.24 -36.16 -37.36
N GLY A 324 -40.36 -36.86 -37.18
CA GLY A 324 -40.82 -37.91 -38.07
C GLY A 324 -40.01 -39.22 -37.99
N SER A 325 -39.27 -39.46 -36.90
CA SER A 325 -38.73 -40.79 -36.59
C SER A 325 -39.87 -41.77 -36.31
N ASP A 326 -39.71 -43.02 -36.73
CA ASP A 326 -40.59 -44.13 -36.32
C ASP A 326 -40.58 -44.32 -34.79
N VAL A 327 -41.79 -44.31 -34.19
CA VAL A 327 -42.02 -44.51 -32.75
C VAL A 327 -41.89 -45.98 -32.35
N ASP A 328 -42.17 -46.94 -33.22
CA ASP A 328 -42.02 -48.37 -32.93
C ASP A 328 -40.52 -48.74 -32.84
N ALA A 329 -39.66 -48.11 -33.66
CA ALA A 329 -38.19 -48.11 -33.51
C ALA A 329 -37.66 -47.32 -32.29
N LEU A 330 -38.50 -46.60 -31.54
CA LEU A 330 -38.17 -46.04 -30.22
C LEU A 330 -38.63 -46.98 -29.10
N LEU A 331 -39.86 -47.47 -29.16
CA LEU A 331 -40.47 -48.35 -28.14
C LEU A 331 -39.77 -49.71 -28.01
N SER A 332 -39.31 -50.26 -29.13
CA SER A 332 -38.54 -51.52 -29.18
C SER A 332 -37.14 -51.41 -28.55
N ASP A 333 -36.54 -50.22 -28.49
CA ASP A 333 -35.24 -50.00 -27.86
C ASP A 333 -35.42 -49.77 -26.34
N ARG A 334 -34.87 -50.68 -25.53
CA ARG A 334 -34.97 -50.65 -24.06
C ARG A 334 -34.44 -49.38 -23.38
N VAL A 335 -33.60 -48.60 -24.06
CA VAL A 335 -33.10 -47.29 -23.60
C VAL A 335 -34.01 -46.20 -24.16
N ARG A 336 -34.16 -46.10 -25.48
CA ARG A 336 -34.86 -44.98 -26.15
C ARG A 336 -36.37 -44.94 -25.89
N ARG A 337 -37.00 -46.07 -25.52
CA ARG A 337 -38.40 -46.10 -25.06
C ARG A 337 -38.67 -45.22 -23.85
N ARG A 338 -37.63 -44.93 -23.04
CA ARG A 338 -37.71 -44.07 -21.86
C ARG A 338 -37.93 -42.60 -22.23
N ASP A 339 -37.46 -42.18 -23.39
CA ASP A 339 -37.63 -40.81 -23.88
C ASP A 339 -39.09 -40.59 -24.32
N VAL A 340 -39.67 -41.55 -25.04
CA VAL A 340 -41.10 -41.58 -25.39
C VAL A 340 -41.96 -41.64 -24.14
N PHE A 341 -41.68 -42.54 -23.20
CA PHE A 341 -42.42 -42.61 -21.93
C PHE A 341 -42.30 -41.32 -21.09
N MET A 342 -41.14 -40.65 -21.09
CA MET A 342 -40.98 -39.34 -20.44
C MET A 342 -41.90 -38.30 -21.08
N SER A 343 -41.88 -38.20 -22.42
CA SER A 343 -42.70 -37.25 -23.18
C SER A 343 -44.20 -37.48 -22.98
N VAL A 344 -44.66 -38.73 -23.09
CA VAL A 344 -46.05 -39.12 -22.84
C VAL A 344 -46.46 -38.82 -21.40
N THR A 345 -45.63 -39.20 -20.40
CA THR A 345 -45.92 -38.94 -18.98
C THR A 345 -46.04 -37.44 -18.72
N MET A 346 -45.09 -36.64 -19.20
CA MET A 346 -45.07 -35.21 -18.94
C MET A 346 -46.17 -34.45 -19.69
N THR A 347 -46.54 -34.91 -20.89
CA THR A 347 -47.70 -34.41 -21.63
C THR A 347 -49.01 -34.69 -20.87
N MET A 348 -49.16 -35.88 -20.26
CA MET A 348 -50.32 -36.20 -19.42
C MET A 348 -50.34 -35.41 -18.10
N ILE A 349 -49.16 -35.16 -17.48
CA ILE A 349 -49.04 -34.28 -16.31
C ILE A 349 -49.46 -32.85 -16.68
N TRP A 350 -48.98 -32.31 -17.81
CA TRP A 350 -49.40 -31.00 -18.31
C TRP A 350 -50.91 -30.96 -18.55
N GLU A 351 -51.45 -31.88 -19.35
CA GLU A 351 -52.86 -31.93 -19.77
C GLU A 351 -53.81 -32.02 -18.56
N TYR A 352 -53.52 -32.91 -17.62
CA TYR A 352 -54.42 -33.15 -16.51
C TYR A 352 -54.21 -32.20 -15.33
N VAL A 353 -52.97 -31.76 -15.06
CA VAL A 353 -52.64 -30.87 -13.93
C VAL A 353 -52.50 -29.42 -14.37
N PHE A 354 -51.49 -29.09 -15.17
CA PHE A 354 -51.12 -27.69 -15.43
C PHE A 354 -52.09 -26.93 -16.33
N THR A 355 -52.92 -27.60 -17.16
CA THR A 355 -54.02 -26.90 -17.86
C THR A 355 -55.16 -26.44 -16.94
N ARG A 356 -55.20 -26.86 -15.66
CA ARG A 356 -56.30 -26.52 -14.74
C ARG A 356 -56.18 -25.09 -14.22
N TYR A 357 -57.33 -24.48 -13.94
CA TYR A 357 -57.36 -23.12 -13.36
C TYR A 357 -56.87 -23.12 -11.90
N LEU A 358 -57.28 -24.18 -11.18
CA LEU A 358 -56.69 -24.73 -9.97
C LEU A 358 -56.96 -26.24 -10.03
N PHE A 359 -55.99 -27.10 -9.69
CA PHE A 359 -56.19 -28.56 -9.69
C PHE A 359 -56.99 -29.00 -8.45
N GLY A 360 -57.93 -29.95 -8.57
CA GLY A 360 -58.88 -30.29 -7.50
C GLY A 360 -60.17 -29.44 -7.48
N MET A 361 -60.46 -28.69 -8.55
CA MET A 361 -61.61 -27.78 -8.65
C MET A 361 -62.65 -28.25 -9.68
N ASP A 362 -63.91 -28.35 -9.26
CA ASP A 362 -65.05 -28.69 -10.12
C ASP A 362 -65.18 -27.81 -11.35
N ARG A 363 -65.73 -28.38 -12.43
CA ARG A 363 -65.99 -27.68 -13.70
C ARG A 363 -66.80 -26.39 -13.50
N GLU A 364 -67.84 -26.42 -12.68
CA GLU A 364 -68.72 -25.27 -12.43
C GLU A 364 -67.99 -24.17 -11.63
N GLN A 365 -67.29 -24.53 -10.54
CA GLN A 365 -66.48 -23.59 -9.75
C GLN A 365 -65.42 -22.91 -10.64
N ARG A 366 -64.74 -23.71 -11.46
CA ARG A 366 -63.76 -23.26 -12.46
C ARG A 366 -64.34 -22.29 -13.47
N GLN A 367 -65.55 -22.56 -13.99
CA GLN A 367 -66.21 -21.66 -14.94
C GLN A 367 -66.64 -20.34 -14.28
N LYS A 368 -67.17 -20.38 -13.04
CA LYS A 368 -67.54 -19.17 -12.30
C LYS A 368 -66.33 -18.26 -12.03
N LEU A 369 -65.20 -18.82 -11.58
CA LEU A 369 -64.00 -18.03 -11.31
C LEU A 369 -63.36 -17.48 -12.60
N LYS A 370 -63.29 -18.26 -13.69
CA LYS A 370 -62.79 -17.74 -14.98
C LYS A 370 -63.69 -16.66 -15.57
N GLY A 371 -65.01 -16.77 -15.42
CA GLY A 371 -65.96 -15.74 -15.85
C GLY A 371 -65.76 -14.45 -15.06
N LEU A 372 -65.65 -14.56 -13.73
CA LEU A 372 -65.40 -13.42 -12.84
C LEU A 372 -64.03 -12.77 -13.08
N GLU A 373 -62.97 -13.56 -13.30
CA GLU A 373 -61.63 -13.07 -13.69
C GLU A 373 -61.73 -12.21 -14.95
N LYS A 374 -62.39 -12.71 -16.01
CA LYS A 374 -62.60 -11.97 -17.27
C LYS A 374 -63.35 -10.65 -17.05
N THR A 375 -64.47 -10.68 -16.31
CA THR A 375 -65.26 -9.47 -16.02
C THR A 375 -64.49 -8.45 -15.15
N LEU A 376 -63.61 -8.93 -14.26
CA LEU A 376 -62.72 -8.04 -13.50
C LEU A 376 -61.61 -7.44 -14.37
N SER A 377 -61.03 -8.21 -15.30
CA SER A 377 -60.03 -7.71 -16.27
C SER A 377 -60.59 -6.70 -17.28
N GLU A 378 -61.91 -6.67 -17.50
CA GLU A 378 -62.58 -5.70 -18.38
C GLU A 378 -62.73 -4.29 -17.76
N VAL A 379 -62.51 -4.14 -16.45
CA VAL A 379 -62.82 -2.90 -15.70
C VAL A 379 -61.75 -2.52 -14.66
N GLY A 380 -61.08 -3.49 -14.05
CA GLY A 380 -60.11 -3.28 -12.97
C GLY A 380 -58.66 -3.21 -13.47
N PRO A 381 -57.76 -2.50 -12.76
CA PRO A 381 -56.33 -2.48 -13.10
C PRO A 381 -55.70 -3.88 -12.91
N PRO A 382 -54.77 -4.32 -13.79
CA PRO A 382 -54.25 -5.70 -13.81
C PRO A 382 -53.82 -6.24 -12.44
N ARG A 383 -53.01 -5.47 -11.69
CA ARG A 383 -52.60 -5.76 -10.31
C ARG A 383 -53.73 -6.11 -9.35
N ALA A 384 -54.86 -5.41 -9.43
CA ALA A 384 -56.00 -5.68 -8.55
C ALA A 384 -56.64 -7.03 -8.89
N VAL A 385 -56.72 -7.38 -10.17
CA VAL A 385 -57.26 -8.67 -10.64
C VAL A 385 -56.28 -9.81 -10.33
N ALA A 386 -54.99 -9.62 -10.58
CA ALA A 386 -53.93 -10.56 -10.24
C ALA A 386 -53.85 -10.82 -8.72
N GLN A 387 -53.93 -9.78 -7.89
CA GLN A 387 -54.01 -9.90 -6.44
C GLN A 387 -55.31 -10.58 -5.98
N TRP A 388 -56.46 -10.24 -6.58
CA TRP A 388 -57.73 -10.91 -6.30
C TRP A 388 -57.66 -12.42 -6.61
N ARG A 389 -57.11 -12.80 -7.77
CA ARG A 389 -56.87 -14.20 -8.15
C ARG A 389 -56.00 -14.88 -7.11
N ALA A 390 -54.81 -14.33 -6.86
CA ALA A 390 -53.82 -14.91 -5.97
C ALA A 390 -54.41 -15.21 -4.58
N ILE A 391 -55.11 -14.23 -4.00
CA ILE A 391 -55.74 -14.37 -2.67
C ILE A 391 -56.88 -15.38 -2.73
N THR A 392 -57.77 -15.28 -3.72
CA THR A 392 -58.93 -16.18 -3.86
C THR A 392 -58.50 -17.65 -4.02
N LEU A 393 -57.51 -17.93 -4.88
CA LEU A 393 -57.00 -19.28 -5.08
C LEU A 393 -56.23 -19.80 -3.85
N THR A 394 -55.49 -18.94 -3.15
CA THR A 394 -54.79 -19.29 -1.89
C THR A 394 -55.75 -19.61 -0.75
N LEU A 395 -56.88 -18.91 -0.65
CA LEU A 395 -57.91 -19.20 0.36
C LEU A 395 -58.74 -20.44 0.00
N LEU A 396 -59.03 -20.66 -1.28
CA LEU A 396 -59.74 -21.85 -1.74
C LEU A 396 -58.90 -23.13 -1.58
N SER A 397 -57.60 -23.08 -1.87
CA SER A 397 -56.71 -24.25 -1.78
C SER A 397 -56.54 -24.80 -0.36
N ARG A 398 -56.70 -23.94 0.65
CA ARG A 398 -56.63 -24.30 2.09
C ARG A 398 -57.94 -24.90 2.66
N ARG A 399 -59.01 -25.01 1.87
CA ARG A 399 -60.29 -25.56 2.35
C ARG A 399 -60.24 -27.08 2.46
N GLU A 400 -60.54 -27.63 3.62
CA GLU A 400 -60.53 -29.08 3.90
C GLU A 400 -61.31 -29.95 2.86
N PRO A 401 -62.51 -29.56 2.37
CA PRO A 401 -63.17 -30.31 1.29
C PRO A 401 -62.39 -30.29 -0.04
N PHE A 402 -61.73 -29.17 -0.36
CA PHE A 402 -60.90 -29.05 -1.56
C PHE A 402 -59.61 -29.88 -1.43
N VAL A 403 -58.97 -29.91 -0.26
CA VAL A 403 -57.80 -30.77 0.00
C VAL A 403 -58.16 -32.25 -0.22
N LYS A 404 -59.36 -32.68 0.20
CA LYS A 404 -59.91 -34.02 -0.07
C LYS A 404 -60.20 -34.28 -1.54
N GLN A 405 -60.84 -33.35 -2.25
CA GLN A 405 -61.09 -33.48 -3.69
C GLN A 405 -59.78 -33.55 -4.47
N ARG A 406 -58.82 -32.67 -4.17
CA ARG A 406 -57.47 -32.65 -4.73
C ARG A 406 -56.77 -34.01 -4.58
N ALA A 407 -56.89 -34.67 -3.43
CA ALA A 407 -56.32 -35.99 -3.23
C ALA A 407 -56.99 -37.06 -4.13
N GLN A 408 -58.32 -37.04 -4.27
CA GLN A 408 -59.05 -37.96 -5.15
C GLN A 408 -58.70 -37.74 -6.63
N ASP A 409 -58.67 -36.48 -7.08
CA ASP A 409 -58.25 -36.09 -8.43
C ASP A 409 -56.79 -36.52 -8.70
N THR A 410 -55.90 -36.42 -7.69
CA THR A 410 -54.50 -36.87 -7.80
C THR A 410 -54.43 -38.39 -8.04
N GLU A 411 -55.18 -39.19 -7.28
CA GLU A 411 -55.23 -40.65 -7.50
C GLU A 411 -55.82 -41.02 -8.86
N ALA A 412 -56.82 -40.28 -9.34
CA ALA A 412 -57.39 -40.48 -10.68
C ALA A 412 -56.34 -40.26 -11.79
N VAL A 413 -55.53 -39.19 -11.69
CA VAL A 413 -54.44 -38.92 -12.65
C VAL A 413 -53.30 -39.94 -12.53
N VAL A 414 -52.95 -40.37 -11.31
CA VAL A 414 -51.99 -41.47 -11.08
C VAL A 414 -52.46 -42.75 -11.77
N HIS A 415 -53.73 -43.13 -11.60
CA HIS A 415 -54.31 -44.33 -12.23
C HIS A 415 -54.34 -44.23 -13.76
N GLU A 416 -54.70 -43.07 -14.31
CA GLU A 416 -54.78 -42.81 -15.75
C GLU A 416 -53.39 -42.89 -16.44
N ILE A 417 -52.37 -42.24 -15.86
CA ILE A 417 -50.98 -42.31 -16.34
C ILE A 417 -50.44 -43.75 -16.22
N TYR A 418 -50.62 -44.38 -15.06
CA TYR A 418 -50.15 -45.75 -14.83
C TYR A 418 -50.82 -46.77 -15.75
N SER A 419 -52.13 -46.63 -16.00
CA SER A 419 -52.90 -47.48 -16.93
C SER A 419 -52.41 -47.34 -18.37
N THR A 420 -52.24 -46.09 -18.83
CA THR A 420 -51.75 -45.79 -20.19
C THR A 420 -50.39 -46.44 -20.44
N LEU A 421 -49.44 -46.28 -19.53
CA LEU A 421 -48.09 -46.84 -19.68
C LEU A 421 -48.06 -48.36 -19.46
N THR A 422 -48.87 -48.89 -18.53
CA THR A 422 -49.02 -50.35 -18.32
C THR A 422 -49.60 -51.05 -19.55
N THR A 423 -50.45 -50.38 -20.33
CA THR A 423 -50.98 -50.88 -21.60
C THR A 423 -49.89 -51.08 -22.66
N LEU A 424 -48.83 -50.25 -22.63
CA LEU A 424 -47.65 -50.35 -23.51
C LEU A 424 -46.61 -51.34 -22.98
N LEU A 425 -46.24 -51.25 -21.70
CA LEU A 425 -45.20 -52.05 -21.08
C LEU A 425 -45.66 -52.51 -19.67
N PRO A 426 -46.36 -53.64 -19.54
CA PRO A 426 -46.93 -54.05 -18.26
C PRO A 426 -45.83 -54.44 -17.27
N PRO A 427 -45.76 -53.86 -16.06
CA PRO A 427 -44.72 -54.17 -15.09
C PRO A 427 -44.95 -55.48 -14.31
N PRO A 428 -43.90 -56.08 -13.71
CA PRO A 428 -44.02 -57.31 -12.92
C PRO A 428 -44.93 -57.15 -11.69
N SER A 429 -45.77 -58.16 -11.42
CA SER A 429 -46.85 -58.11 -10.41
C SER A 429 -46.38 -57.76 -8.99
N ASN A 430 -45.16 -58.14 -8.62
CA ASN A 430 -44.55 -57.81 -7.33
C ASN A 430 -44.11 -56.34 -7.21
N MET A 431 -43.80 -55.67 -8.33
CA MET A 431 -43.30 -54.29 -8.36
C MET A 431 -44.42 -53.25 -8.56
N GLN A 432 -45.60 -53.65 -9.03
CA GLN A 432 -46.70 -52.74 -9.41
C GLN A 432 -47.04 -51.72 -8.31
N LYS A 433 -47.23 -52.20 -7.06
CA LYS A 433 -47.54 -51.33 -5.91
C LYS A 433 -46.45 -50.28 -5.64
N GLN A 434 -45.18 -50.67 -5.76
CA GLN A 434 -44.03 -49.77 -5.53
C GLN A 434 -43.89 -48.72 -6.65
N ILE A 435 -44.14 -49.11 -7.91
CA ILE A 435 -44.16 -48.17 -9.03
C ILE A 435 -45.31 -47.18 -8.86
N GLN A 436 -46.51 -47.65 -8.52
CA GLN A 436 -47.68 -46.78 -8.36
C GLN A 436 -47.51 -45.81 -7.18
N GLU A 437 -46.97 -46.25 -6.04
CA GLU A 437 -46.67 -45.36 -4.91
C GLU A 437 -45.59 -44.33 -5.24
N SER A 438 -44.57 -44.71 -6.02
CA SER A 438 -43.58 -43.74 -6.49
C SER A 438 -44.19 -42.76 -7.51
N LEU A 439 -45.19 -43.15 -8.32
CA LEU A 439 -45.93 -42.22 -9.18
C LEU A 439 -46.77 -41.24 -8.37
N ARG A 440 -47.44 -41.67 -7.28
CA ARG A 440 -48.15 -40.76 -6.35
C ARG A 440 -47.23 -39.66 -5.85
N ASN A 441 -45.97 -39.95 -5.53
CA ASN A 441 -45.01 -38.95 -5.08
C ASN A 441 -44.59 -37.95 -6.17
N VAL A 442 -44.48 -38.39 -7.44
CA VAL A 442 -44.28 -37.48 -8.58
C VAL A 442 -45.51 -36.59 -8.79
N MET A 443 -46.72 -37.16 -8.70
CA MET A 443 -47.96 -36.42 -8.91
C MET A 443 -48.27 -35.43 -7.79
N ARG A 444 -47.93 -35.74 -6.52
CA ARG A 444 -48.00 -34.79 -5.40
C ARG A 444 -47.15 -33.54 -5.71
N LEU A 445 -45.88 -33.73 -6.08
CA LEU A 445 -44.98 -32.63 -6.47
C LEU A 445 -45.53 -31.80 -7.64
N ALA A 446 -46.08 -32.44 -8.68
CA ALA A 446 -46.70 -31.74 -9.81
C ALA A 446 -47.94 -30.91 -9.41
N VAL A 447 -48.80 -31.46 -8.53
CA VAL A 447 -50.03 -30.81 -8.07
C VAL A 447 -49.75 -29.66 -7.10
N ASP A 448 -48.79 -29.83 -6.18
CA ASP A 448 -48.38 -28.78 -5.26
C ASP A 448 -47.71 -27.62 -6.05
N LEU A 449 -46.77 -27.90 -6.95
CA LEU A 449 -46.15 -26.91 -7.85
C LEU A 449 -47.19 -26.16 -8.70
N SER A 450 -48.15 -26.88 -9.30
CA SER A 450 -49.24 -26.29 -10.09
C SER A 450 -50.10 -25.33 -9.26
N ILE A 451 -50.35 -25.64 -7.98
CA ILE A 451 -51.08 -24.73 -7.09
C ILE A 451 -50.21 -23.53 -6.72
N GLU A 452 -48.95 -23.71 -6.35
CA GLU A 452 -48.06 -22.62 -5.96
C GLU A 452 -47.87 -21.59 -7.09
N MET A 453 -47.64 -22.05 -8.33
CA MET A 453 -47.60 -21.22 -9.54
C MET A 453 -48.91 -20.43 -9.73
N ARG A 454 -50.06 -21.11 -9.60
CA ARG A 454 -51.38 -20.49 -9.78
C ARG A 454 -51.81 -19.56 -8.63
N THR A 455 -51.12 -19.60 -7.48
CA THR A 455 -51.36 -18.69 -6.35
C THR A 455 -50.49 -17.43 -6.36
N GLN A 456 -49.56 -17.28 -7.31
CA GLN A 456 -48.81 -16.03 -7.48
C GLN A 456 -49.66 -14.92 -8.12
N ARG A 457 -49.17 -13.67 -8.07
CA ARG A 457 -49.77 -12.56 -8.82
C ARG A 457 -49.40 -12.67 -10.31
N ALA A 458 -48.10 -12.71 -10.60
CA ALA A 458 -47.53 -13.04 -11.90
C ALA A 458 -48.11 -14.37 -12.46
N GLU A 459 -48.22 -14.47 -13.78
CA GLU A 459 -48.73 -15.68 -14.43
C GLU A 459 -47.60 -16.62 -14.80
N TYR A 460 -47.33 -17.56 -13.90
CA TYR A 460 -46.48 -18.72 -14.19
C TYR A 460 -47.28 -19.74 -15.01
N ILE A 461 -46.87 -19.96 -16.27
CA ILE A 461 -47.56 -20.79 -17.26
C ILE A 461 -46.61 -21.88 -17.77
N MET A 462 -47.01 -23.15 -17.60
CA MET A 462 -46.40 -24.26 -18.33
C MET A 462 -47.10 -24.41 -19.68
N LEU A 463 -46.38 -24.10 -20.75
CA LEU A 463 -46.88 -24.13 -22.12
C LEU A 463 -47.14 -25.57 -22.60
N PRO A 464 -48.02 -25.79 -23.59
CA PRO A 464 -48.17 -27.08 -24.22
C PRO A 464 -46.81 -27.61 -24.73
N PRO A 465 -46.52 -28.92 -24.57
CA PRO A 465 -45.46 -29.56 -25.33
C PRO A 465 -45.67 -29.30 -26.82
N LEU A 466 -44.59 -28.98 -27.54
CA LEU A 466 -44.62 -28.85 -28.99
C LEU A 466 -45.05 -30.20 -29.60
N GLN A 467 -45.83 -30.14 -30.68
CA GLN A 467 -46.40 -31.29 -31.38
C GLN A 467 -45.97 -31.28 -32.85
N PRO A 468 -45.91 -32.44 -33.52
CA PRO A 468 -45.66 -32.51 -34.94
C PRO A 468 -46.88 -32.00 -35.73
N GLU A 469 -46.64 -31.21 -36.78
CA GLU A 469 -47.69 -30.79 -37.71
C GLU A 469 -47.67 -31.71 -38.94
N TYR A 470 -48.79 -32.39 -39.21
CA TYR A 470 -48.95 -33.28 -40.36
C TYR A 470 -49.93 -32.70 -41.39
N ASP A 471 -49.69 -32.97 -42.66
CA ASP A 471 -50.53 -32.54 -43.77
C ASP A 471 -51.72 -33.48 -43.99
N THR A 472 -52.51 -33.24 -45.05
CA THR A 472 -53.67 -34.09 -45.39
C THR A 472 -53.31 -35.49 -45.88
N ASN A 473 -52.04 -35.76 -46.17
CA ASN A 473 -51.52 -37.05 -46.63
C ASN A 473 -50.89 -37.86 -45.48
N GLY A 474 -50.58 -37.21 -44.36
CA GLY A 474 -49.88 -37.78 -43.20
C GLY A 474 -48.37 -37.48 -43.20
N ASP A 475 -47.88 -36.66 -44.12
CA ASP A 475 -46.48 -36.23 -44.17
C ASP A 475 -46.25 -35.03 -43.22
N LEU A 476 -45.05 -34.96 -42.63
CA LEU A 476 -44.70 -33.92 -41.66
C LEU A 476 -44.45 -32.57 -42.35
N VAL A 477 -45.31 -31.58 -42.07
CA VAL A 477 -45.32 -30.23 -42.69
C VAL A 477 -44.02 -29.48 -42.44
N ALA A 478 -43.56 -29.48 -41.18
CA ALA A 478 -42.37 -28.78 -40.75
C ALA A 478 -41.69 -29.54 -39.61
N LYS A 479 -40.35 -29.49 -39.57
CA LYS A 479 -39.55 -30.04 -38.47
C LYS A 479 -39.24 -28.94 -37.47
N VAL A 480 -39.52 -29.18 -36.20
CA VAL A 480 -39.23 -28.24 -35.11
C VAL A 480 -37.72 -28.05 -34.99
N THR A 481 -37.24 -26.82 -35.20
CA THR A 481 -35.83 -26.45 -35.03
C THR A 481 -35.54 -26.06 -33.58
N PHE A 482 -34.35 -26.43 -33.08
CA PHE A 482 -33.89 -26.08 -31.76
C PHE A 482 -33.65 -24.57 -31.61
N ASN A 483 -34.09 -24.00 -30.47
CA ASN A 483 -33.90 -22.60 -30.11
C ASN A 483 -33.30 -22.51 -28.70
N ALA A 484 -32.06 -22.01 -28.58
CA ALA A 484 -31.28 -21.97 -27.35
C ALA A 484 -31.86 -21.03 -26.28
N SER A 485 -32.68 -20.05 -26.66
CA SER A 485 -33.36 -19.16 -25.72
C SER A 485 -34.62 -19.78 -25.10
N LEU A 486 -35.16 -20.85 -25.70
CA LEU A 486 -36.42 -21.49 -25.28
C LEU A 486 -36.25 -22.97 -24.88
N MET A 487 -35.13 -23.58 -25.24
CA MET A 487 -34.90 -25.03 -25.15
C MET A 487 -33.51 -25.35 -24.61
N ASN A 488 -33.40 -26.46 -23.89
CA ASN A 488 -32.15 -27.02 -23.40
C ASN A 488 -32.01 -28.48 -23.84
N GLU A 489 -30.84 -28.85 -24.37
CA GLU A 489 -30.56 -30.23 -24.81
C GLU A 489 -30.21 -31.12 -23.61
N ARG A 490 -30.72 -32.37 -23.60
CA ARG A 490 -30.63 -33.27 -22.44
C ARG A 490 -29.93 -34.62 -22.69
N SER A 491 -29.38 -34.86 -23.88
CA SER A 491 -28.62 -36.07 -24.20
C SER A 491 -27.26 -36.12 -23.50
N GLY A 492 -26.62 -34.95 -23.33
CA GLY A 492 -25.22 -34.84 -22.90
C GLY A 492 -24.20 -35.16 -23.99
N GLU A 493 -24.63 -35.36 -25.26
CA GLU A 493 -23.75 -35.58 -26.41
C GLU A 493 -23.16 -34.27 -26.99
N THR A 494 -23.59 -33.10 -26.49
CA THR A 494 -23.34 -31.79 -27.12
C THR A 494 -22.85 -30.73 -26.12
N THR A 495 -21.95 -29.86 -26.57
CA THR A 495 -21.16 -28.97 -25.68
C THR A 495 -21.80 -27.60 -25.43
N SER A 496 -22.62 -27.08 -26.35
CA SER A 496 -23.36 -25.82 -26.19
C SER A 496 -24.71 -25.87 -26.92
N ASN A 497 -25.73 -25.20 -26.36
CA ASN A 497 -27.04 -25.02 -26.98
C ASN A 497 -26.98 -24.08 -28.20
N ASP A 498 -26.10 -23.08 -28.20
CA ASP A 498 -25.97 -22.12 -29.31
C ASP A 498 -25.46 -22.80 -30.59
N GLU A 499 -24.56 -23.78 -30.46
CA GLU A 499 -24.10 -24.61 -31.58
C GLU A 499 -25.23 -25.43 -32.20
N LEU A 500 -26.25 -25.82 -31.41
CA LEU A 500 -27.41 -26.56 -31.90
C LEU A 500 -28.32 -25.67 -32.74
N GLN A 501 -28.55 -24.44 -32.30
CA GLN A 501 -29.31 -23.46 -33.06
C GLN A 501 -28.55 -23.07 -34.34
N ALA A 502 -27.25 -22.76 -34.23
CA ALA A 502 -26.41 -22.37 -35.36
C ALA A 502 -26.31 -23.46 -36.46
N ARG A 503 -26.36 -24.74 -36.08
CA ARG A 503 -26.37 -25.87 -37.04
C ARG A 503 -27.77 -26.29 -37.51
N GLY A 504 -28.83 -25.58 -37.12
CA GLY A 504 -30.22 -25.91 -37.45
C GLY A 504 -30.67 -27.27 -36.93
N ALA A 505 -30.27 -27.64 -35.71
CA ALA A 505 -30.58 -28.95 -35.13
C ALA A 505 -32.10 -29.16 -35.01
N ILE A 506 -32.58 -30.33 -35.44
CA ILE A 506 -33.99 -30.71 -35.36
C ILE A 506 -34.28 -31.30 -33.98
N VAL A 507 -35.34 -30.83 -33.33
CA VAL A 507 -35.88 -31.39 -32.09
C VAL A 507 -36.58 -32.71 -32.40
N LYS A 508 -36.33 -33.72 -31.59
CA LYS A 508 -36.85 -35.09 -31.75
C LYS A 508 -37.93 -35.42 -30.73
N VAL A 509 -37.71 -35.09 -29.46
CA VAL A 509 -38.63 -35.38 -28.35
C VAL A 509 -38.59 -34.23 -27.35
N VAL A 510 -39.75 -33.77 -26.87
CA VAL A 510 -39.86 -32.89 -25.70
C VAL A 510 -39.98 -33.75 -24.45
N LEU A 511 -39.00 -33.65 -23.54
CA LEU A 511 -38.98 -34.36 -22.26
C LEU A 511 -39.65 -33.54 -21.15
N PHE A 512 -39.58 -32.21 -21.20
CA PHE A 512 -40.25 -31.29 -20.27
C PHE A 512 -40.67 -29.99 -20.99
N PRO A 513 -41.85 -29.40 -20.72
CA PRO A 513 -42.36 -28.26 -21.46
C PRO A 513 -41.68 -26.96 -21.02
N LEU A 514 -41.80 -25.92 -21.85
CA LEU A 514 -41.36 -24.55 -21.51
C LEU A 514 -42.26 -23.97 -20.41
N VAL A 515 -41.65 -23.35 -19.40
CA VAL A 515 -42.34 -22.58 -18.35
C VAL A 515 -41.93 -21.13 -18.44
N VAL A 516 -42.93 -20.24 -18.51
CA VAL A 516 -42.74 -18.78 -18.54
C VAL A 516 -43.43 -18.10 -17.36
N LYS A 517 -42.92 -16.93 -16.96
CA LYS A 517 -43.57 -15.96 -16.07
C LYS A 517 -44.04 -14.79 -16.93
N LYS A 518 -45.32 -14.44 -16.86
CA LYS A 518 -45.88 -13.23 -17.47
C LYS A 518 -46.22 -12.19 -16.41
N GLY A 519 -45.69 -10.98 -16.57
CA GLY A 519 -45.84 -9.88 -15.63
C GLY A 519 -45.02 -10.02 -14.34
N ASP A 520 -44.99 -8.94 -13.56
CA ASP A 520 -44.17 -8.81 -12.35
C ASP A 520 -44.82 -9.38 -11.06
N ASP A 521 -44.11 -9.28 -9.94
CA ASP A 521 -44.57 -9.75 -8.62
C ASP A 521 -45.78 -8.98 -8.05
N PHE A 522 -46.15 -7.86 -8.67
CA PHE A 522 -47.38 -7.12 -8.40
C PHE A 522 -48.53 -7.55 -9.32
N GLY A 523 -48.25 -8.18 -10.44
CA GLY A 523 -49.20 -8.55 -11.49
C GLY A 523 -49.42 -7.43 -12.51
N GLU A 524 -48.39 -6.65 -12.81
CA GLU A 524 -48.35 -5.61 -13.84
C GLU A 524 -47.38 -6.00 -14.97
N GLY A 525 -47.56 -5.40 -16.15
CA GLY A 525 -46.78 -5.72 -17.37
C GLY A 525 -47.30 -6.93 -18.15
N GLU A 526 -46.93 -6.99 -19.44
CA GLU A 526 -47.25 -8.12 -20.32
C GLU A 526 -46.02 -8.94 -20.74
N ASP A 527 -44.81 -8.52 -20.32
CA ASP A 527 -43.55 -9.17 -20.67
C ASP A 527 -43.50 -10.63 -20.19
N GLU A 528 -42.92 -11.50 -21.01
CA GLU A 528 -42.82 -12.95 -20.77
C GLU A 528 -41.35 -13.37 -20.61
N ILE A 529 -41.02 -13.86 -19.41
CA ILE A 529 -39.67 -14.31 -19.03
C ILE A 529 -39.66 -15.84 -19.01
N VAL A 530 -38.63 -16.45 -19.61
CA VAL A 530 -38.40 -17.90 -19.52
C VAL A 530 -37.91 -18.24 -18.12
N VAL A 531 -38.68 -19.05 -17.39
CA VAL A 531 -38.34 -19.52 -16.03
C VAL A 531 -37.63 -20.87 -16.11
N CYS A 532 -38.20 -21.82 -16.85
CA CYS A 532 -37.57 -23.13 -17.07
C CYS A 532 -37.66 -23.47 -18.56
N PRO A 533 -36.53 -23.53 -19.31
CA PRO A 533 -36.54 -23.83 -20.74
C PRO A 533 -37.01 -25.27 -21.01
N ALA A 534 -37.64 -25.49 -22.16
CA ALA A 534 -38.11 -26.82 -22.56
C ALA A 534 -36.93 -27.79 -22.64
N GLN A 535 -37.00 -28.90 -21.89
CA GLN A 535 -35.95 -29.91 -21.91
C GLN A 535 -36.23 -30.86 -23.08
N VAL A 536 -35.31 -30.93 -24.03
CA VAL A 536 -35.51 -31.65 -25.30
C VAL A 536 -34.36 -32.60 -25.63
N LEU A 537 -34.63 -33.55 -26.51
CA LEU A 537 -33.61 -34.29 -27.24
C LEU A 537 -33.62 -33.86 -28.69
N VAL A 538 -32.45 -33.56 -29.26
CA VAL A 538 -32.29 -33.30 -30.70
C VAL A 538 -32.06 -34.60 -31.48
N GLN A 539 -32.09 -34.51 -32.82
CA GLN A 539 -31.54 -35.56 -33.67
C GLN A 539 -30.04 -35.74 -33.38
N GLY A 540 -29.70 -36.84 -32.69
CA GLY A 540 -28.32 -37.23 -32.40
C GLY A 540 -27.47 -37.33 -33.68
N SER A 541 -26.21 -36.90 -33.60
CA SER A 541 -25.32 -36.92 -34.77
C SER A 541 -25.09 -38.36 -35.26
N ARG A 542 -24.97 -38.58 -36.57
CA ARG A 542 -24.72 -39.92 -37.14
C ARG A 542 -23.25 -40.35 -36.96
N THR A 543 -22.82 -40.54 -35.72
CA THR A 543 -21.46 -40.95 -35.32
C THR A 543 -21.16 -42.41 -35.66
N LYS A 544 -20.89 -42.64 -36.96
CA LYS A 544 -20.19 -43.78 -37.58
C LYS A 544 -20.83 -45.18 -37.41
N LYS A 545 -20.94 -45.85 -38.57
CA LYS A 545 -21.27 -47.28 -38.70
C LYS A 545 -20.44 -48.14 -37.72
N MET A 546 -21.09 -49.03 -36.99
CA MET A 546 -20.40 -50.17 -36.36
C MET A 546 -19.61 -50.92 -37.43
N ALA A 547 -18.31 -51.13 -37.22
CA ALA A 547 -17.50 -51.95 -38.12
C ALA A 547 -17.97 -53.41 -38.03
N ARG A 548 -18.50 -53.95 -39.14
CA ARG A 548 -18.76 -55.39 -39.26
C ARG A 548 -17.43 -56.14 -39.24
N VAL A 549 -17.04 -56.68 -38.09
CA VAL A 549 -16.05 -57.76 -38.04
C VAL A 549 -16.74 -59.01 -38.58
N ALA A 550 -16.59 -59.24 -39.89
CA ALA A 550 -17.05 -60.47 -40.52
C ALA A 550 -16.20 -61.67 -40.02
N SER A 551 -16.82 -62.84 -39.90
CA SER A 551 -16.22 -64.02 -39.30
C SER A 551 -14.98 -64.51 -40.07
N GLY A 552 -13.80 -64.42 -39.45
CA GLY A 552 -12.63 -65.20 -39.83
C GLY A 552 -12.58 -66.49 -38.99
N ALA A 553 -12.93 -67.63 -39.59
CA ALA A 553 -12.88 -68.92 -38.92
C ALA A 553 -11.49 -69.56 -39.04
N MET A 554 -10.88 -69.95 -37.92
CA MET A 554 -9.94 -71.07 -37.88
C MET A 554 -9.86 -71.68 -36.47
N SER A 555 -9.18 -72.81 -36.35
CA SER A 555 -9.46 -73.82 -35.34
C SER A 555 -8.26 -74.22 -34.47
N ILE A 556 -8.61 -74.64 -33.24
CA ILE A 556 -7.97 -75.71 -32.43
C ILE A 556 -6.57 -75.48 -31.80
N ASN A 557 -6.28 -76.34 -30.82
CA ASN A 557 -5.02 -76.57 -30.10
C ASN A 557 -4.52 -75.56 -29.02
N ARG A 558 -4.82 -75.95 -27.77
CA ARG A 558 -3.86 -76.01 -26.64
C ARG A 558 -2.60 -76.85 -27.04
N PRO A 559 -1.43 -76.79 -26.35
CA PRO A 559 -1.34 -76.69 -24.88
C PRO A 559 -0.16 -75.88 -24.28
N ASP A 560 -0.02 -76.07 -22.97
CA ASP A 560 1.19 -76.02 -22.14
C ASP A 560 1.73 -74.71 -21.54
N SER A 561 2.14 -74.87 -20.28
CA SER A 561 2.61 -73.83 -19.36
C SER A 561 4.07 -74.10 -18.98
N ARG A 562 4.95 -73.10 -19.04
CA ARG A 562 6.20 -73.09 -18.26
C ARG A 562 6.87 -71.71 -18.19
N GLY A 563 7.20 -71.27 -16.97
CA GLY A 563 8.23 -70.26 -16.72
C GLY A 563 7.75 -68.83 -16.42
N SER A 564 8.01 -68.40 -15.17
CA SER A 564 8.76 -67.18 -14.80
C SER A 564 8.42 -65.81 -15.44
N ARG A 565 8.28 -64.71 -14.69
CA ARG A 565 8.65 -64.40 -13.27
C ARG A 565 7.94 -63.09 -12.81
N ILE A 566 7.73 -62.96 -11.49
CA ILE A 566 8.00 -61.78 -10.59
C ILE A 566 7.71 -60.36 -11.14
N SER A 567 7.01 -59.42 -10.47
CA SER A 567 6.57 -59.28 -9.04
C SER A 567 5.21 -58.57 -8.89
N ARG A 568 4.74 -58.40 -7.65
CA ARG A 568 3.44 -57.84 -7.21
C ARG A 568 3.65 -56.98 -5.94
N VAL A 569 2.87 -55.90 -5.77
CA VAL A 569 2.51 -55.19 -4.49
C VAL A 569 1.62 -53.99 -4.92
N THR A 570 0.29 -54.00 -4.72
CA THR A 570 -0.51 -53.61 -3.52
C THR A 570 -0.24 -52.16 -3.04
N SER A 571 -1.15 -51.18 -3.19
CA SER A 571 -2.52 -51.02 -2.66
C SER A 571 -2.59 -50.51 -1.21
N VAL A 572 -3.24 -49.36 -0.98
CA VAL A 572 -4.07 -48.99 0.21
C VAL A 572 -4.86 -47.69 -0.09
N ALA A 573 -5.89 -47.39 0.71
CA ALA A 573 -6.92 -46.35 0.49
C ALA A 573 -6.70 -45.08 1.37
N PRO A 574 -7.56 -44.02 1.31
CA PRO A 574 -7.25 -42.69 1.82
C PRO A 574 -7.64 -42.43 3.30
N PRO A 575 -7.16 -41.32 3.91
CA PRO A 575 -7.60 -40.82 5.21
C PRO A 575 -8.69 -39.74 5.12
N GLU A 576 -9.42 -39.54 6.21
CA GLU A 576 -10.39 -38.44 6.39
C GLU A 576 -10.39 -37.97 7.87
N SER A 577 -10.93 -36.76 8.11
CA SER A 577 -11.26 -36.16 9.42
C SER A 577 -10.14 -35.73 10.39
N THR A 578 -10.08 -34.41 10.58
CA THR A 578 -9.47 -33.65 11.69
C THR A 578 -10.07 -33.98 13.07
N ILE A 579 -9.27 -33.98 14.16
CA ILE A 579 -9.74 -33.44 15.46
C ILE A 579 -8.59 -33.00 16.40
N MET A 580 -8.72 -31.77 16.89
CA MET A 580 -8.21 -31.09 18.11
C MET A 580 -6.85 -31.45 18.76
N ASP A 581 -6.10 -30.39 19.04
CA ASP A 581 -4.93 -30.35 19.94
C ASP A 581 -5.27 -30.65 21.41
N TYR A 582 -4.24 -31.05 22.17
CA TYR A 582 -4.03 -30.58 23.55
C TYR A 582 -2.54 -30.64 23.91
N GLU A 583 -1.90 -29.48 24.08
CA GLU A 583 -0.50 -29.39 24.49
C GLU A 583 -0.29 -29.77 25.97
N LYS A 584 0.92 -30.26 26.27
CA LYS A 584 1.51 -30.27 27.61
C LYS A 584 2.98 -29.85 27.54
N PRO A 585 3.37 -28.67 28.07
CA PRO A 585 4.77 -28.38 28.36
C PRO A 585 5.22 -29.18 29.59
N GLY A 586 6.54 -29.35 29.77
CA GLY A 586 7.10 -30.14 30.86
C GLY A 586 8.20 -29.44 31.64
N SER A 587 8.32 -29.88 32.91
CA SER A 587 9.48 -29.78 33.80
C SER A 587 9.67 -28.53 34.67
N ASN A 588 10.22 -28.81 35.85
CA ASN A 588 10.77 -27.94 36.91
C ASN A 588 9.72 -27.09 37.66
N MET A 589 9.63 -27.09 39.00
CA MET A 589 10.64 -27.08 40.07
C MET A 589 11.55 -25.84 40.04
N PHE A 590 11.08 -24.74 40.62
CA PHE A 590 11.38 -24.45 42.03
C PHE A 590 10.22 -23.69 42.71
#